data_AF-A0A4Q2Y6H0-F1
#
_entry.id   AF-A0A4Q2Y6H0-F1
#
_cell.length_a   1.000
_cell.length_b   1.000
_cell.length_c   1.000
_cell.angle_alpha   90.00
_cell.angle_beta   90.00
_cell.angle_gamma   90.00
#
_symmetry.space_group_name_H-M   'P 1'
#
loop_
_entity.id
_entity.type
_entity.pdbx_description
1 polymer ?
#
loop_
_entity_poly.entity_id
_entity_poly.type
_entity_poly.pdbx_seq_one_letter_code
_entity_poly.pdbx_strand_id
1 'polypeptide(L)'
;MPKQSAIEKPAVLLATSGDMRLSANQICWPAQEALEKALGAALSGLGYSLKRAHPYKAAEGHGFISSQREGLEIFRTIDPDAPLIIAEAVWQYSHHVLPGLTTHRGPILTLANWSGQWPGLVGMLNLNGSLTKTGVRYSTLWSEDFTDTFFLRKLGDWLKIGRIRHDTSHARALAKFEIPADIELLGKKMARELVNRKTIIGVFDEGCMGMYNAIIPDQALHTCGVFKERLSQSALYHETLQVPEEEARAVREWLDHKGMTFHTGKNDATDLTEKQILLQCRMYVAALRLADDFGCEAIGIQYQQGLKDLLPASDLVEGMLNNSDRPPVRSRDGKRILHKGKPLVHFNEVDECAGLDGIITRRVHEALGQPVEST
;
A
#
# COMPACT_ATOMS: atom_id res chain seq x y z
N MET A 1 21.37 -53.93 16.48
CA MET A 1 20.16 -53.08 16.59
C MET A 1 20.09 -52.23 15.33
N PRO A 2 19.01 -52.32 14.52
CA PRO A 2 18.85 -51.40 13.40
C PRO A 2 18.67 -49.99 13.97
N LYS A 3 19.44 -49.01 13.46
CA LYS A 3 19.16 -47.59 13.72
C LYS A 3 17.72 -47.33 13.27
N GLN A 4 16.83 -47.02 14.21
CA GLN A 4 15.53 -46.44 13.86
C GLN A 4 15.82 -45.24 12.97
N SER A 5 15.40 -45.32 11.69
CA SER A 5 15.36 -44.15 10.84
C SER A 5 14.51 -43.12 11.58
N ALA A 6 15.09 -41.97 11.92
CA ALA A 6 14.32 -40.87 12.48
C ALA A 6 13.13 -40.63 11.54
N ILE A 7 11.91 -40.74 12.05
CA ILE A 7 10.70 -40.45 11.26
C ILE A 7 10.85 -39.00 10.78
N GLU A 8 10.94 -38.81 9.47
CA GLU A 8 11.11 -37.49 8.88
C GLU A 8 9.88 -36.64 9.22
N LYS A 9 10.10 -35.50 9.87
CA LYS A 9 9.02 -34.60 10.27
C LYS A 9 8.33 -34.06 9.00
N PRO A 10 6.99 -34.01 8.94
CA PRO A 10 6.29 -33.39 7.82
C PRO A 10 6.78 -31.95 7.63
N ALA A 11 7.10 -31.61 6.37
CA ALA A 11 7.68 -30.31 6.02
C ALA A 11 6.58 -29.30 5.67
N VAL A 12 6.75 -28.08 6.17
CA VAL A 12 5.98 -26.90 5.78
C VAL A 12 6.88 -26.00 4.94
N LEU A 13 6.41 -25.63 3.76
CA LEU A 13 7.18 -24.77 2.86
C LEU A 13 7.12 -23.31 3.34
N LEU A 14 8.22 -22.59 3.14
CA LEU A 14 8.34 -21.17 3.42
C LEU A 14 8.74 -20.41 2.16
N ALA A 15 8.00 -19.36 1.83
CA ALA A 15 8.43 -18.32 0.91
C ALA A 15 8.30 -16.93 1.55
N THR A 16 9.08 -15.96 1.04
CA THR A 16 9.21 -14.63 1.64
C THR A 16 9.43 -13.65 0.50
N SER A 17 8.52 -12.71 0.33
CA SER A 17 8.62 -11.66 -0.68
C SER A 17 9.42 -10.48 -0.14
N GLY A 18 10.10 -9.74 -1.00
CA GLY A 18 10.89 -8.57 -0.62
C GLY A 18 10.42 -7.28 -1.26
N ASP A 19 11.16 -6.22 -0.98
CA ASP A 19 11.15 -4.95 -1.68
C ASP A 19 11.88 -5.09 -3.03
N MET A 20 11.55 -4.26 -4.01
CA MET A 20 12.36 -4.16 -5.24
C MET A 20 13.70 -3.44 -5.00
N ARG A 21 13.81 -2.64 -3.93
CA ARG A 21 15.04 -1.93 -3.54
C ARG A 21 15.97 -2.88 -2.78
N LEU A 22 17.14 -3.14 -3.35
CA LEU A 22 18.17 -4.02 -2.75
C LEU A 22 18.56 -3.57 -1.33
N SER A 23 18.75 -2.27 -1.11
CA SER A 23 19.13 -1.73 0.20
C SER A 23 18.08 -2.02 1.28
N ALA A 24 16.79 -1.90 0.96
CA ALA A 24 15.71 -2.20 1.89
C ALA A 24 15.73 -3.69 2.29
N ASN A 25 15.92 -4.58 1.32
CA ASN A 25 16.05 -6.02 1.58
C ASN A 25 17.25 -6.36 2.46
N GLN A 26 18.42 -5.76 2.20
CA GLN A 26 19.63 -5.97 2.99
C GLN A 26 19.45 -5.51 4.44
N ILE A 27 18.85 -4.34 4.64
CA ILE A 27 18.60 -3.76 5.97
C ILE A 27 17.61 -4.62 6.77
N CYS A 28 16.57 -5.16 6.13
CA CYS A 28 15.52 -5.92 6.80
C CYS A 28 15.83 -7.42 6.94
N TRP A 29 16.85 -7.94 6.25
CA TRP A 29 17.19 -9.36 6.26
C TRP A 29 17.42 -9.94 7.67
N PRO A 30 18.16 -9.28 8.59
CA PRO A 30 18.34 -9.80 9.95
C PRO A 30 17.01 -10.00 10.71
N ALA A 31 16.03 -9.13 10.48
CA ALA A 31 14.70 -9.27 11.10
C ALA A 31 13.94 -10.48 10.53
N GLN A 32 14.05 -10.71 9.23
CA GLN A 32 13.46 -11.87 8.56
C GLN A 32 14.11 -13.19 9.03
N GLU A 33 15.43 -13.24 9.14
CA GLU A 33 16.14 -14.42 9.64
C GLU A 33 15.73 -14.75 11.09
N ALA A 34 15.59 -13.72 11.94
CA ALA A 34 15.11 -13.88 13.31
C ALA A 34 13.67 -14.44 13.36
N LEU A 35 12.77 -13.91 12.52
CA LEU A 35 11.41 -14.41 12.36
C LEU A 35 11.43 -15.89 11.99
N GLU A 36 12.21 -16.27 10.97
CA GLU A 36 12.24 -17.65 10.47
C GLU A 36 12.82 -18.64 11.47
N LYS A 37 13.82 -18.22 12.25
CA LYS A 37 14.37 -19.02 13.33
C LYS A 37 13.32 -19.28 14.42
N ALA A 38 12.59 -18.25 14.82
CA ALA A 38 11.54 -18.37 15.83
C ALA A 38 10.36 -19.24 15.33
N LEU A 39 9.92 -19.03 14.09
CA LEU A 39 8.90 -19.85 13.43
C LEU A 39 9.35 -21.32 13.31
N GLY A 40 10.60 -21.56 12.93
CA GLY A 40 11.17 -22.91 12.84
C GLY A 40 11.18 -23.62 14.21
N ALA A 41 11.49 -22.91 15.29
CA ALA A 41 11.42 -23.44 16.64
C ALA A 41 9.97 -23.79 17.04
N ALA A 42 9.00 -22.91 16.77
CA ALA A 42 7.59 -23.15 17.05
C ALA A 42 7.05 -24.38 16.28
N LEU A 43 7.36 -24.48 14.98
CA LEU A 43 6.98 -25.64 14.16
C LEU A 43 7.61 -26.93 14.65
N SER A 44 8.90 -26.89 15.02
CA SER A 44 9.62 -28.06 15.55
C SER A 44 9.00 -28.57 16.85
N GLY A 45 8.57 -27.66 17.74
CA GLY A 45 7.84 -27.97 18.97
C GLY A 45 6.45 -28.58 18.72
N LEU A 46 5.85 -28.31 17.56
CA LEU A 46 4.59 -28.91 17.11
C LEU A 46 4.78 -30.18 16.24
N GLY A 47 6.02 -30.64 16.05
CA GLY A 47 6.33 -31.88 15.33
C GLY A 47 6.54 -31.72 13.82
N TYR A 48 6.65 -30.50 13.30
CA TYR A 48 6.86 -30.20 11.87
C TYR A 48 8.28 -29.67 11.62
N SER A 49 8.71 -29.66 10.35
CA SER A 49 9.94 -29.00 9.92
C SER A 49 9.62 -27.82 8.99
N LEU A 50 10.42 -26.75 9.06
CA LEU A 50 10.31 -25.60 8.16
C LEU A 50 11.31 -25.77 7.01
N LYS A 51 10.85 -25.69 5.77
CA LYS A 51 11.69 -25.80 4.57
C LYS A 51 11.53 -24.57 3.69
N ARG A 52 12.58 -23.79 3.55
CA ARG A 52 12.61 -22.63 2.64
C ARG A 52 12.50 -23.11 1.19
N ALA A 53 11.60 -22.52 0.42
CA ALA A 53 11.34 -22.85 -0.98
C ALA A 53 12.37 -22.24 -1.95
N HIS A 54 13.21 -21.33 -1.48
CA HIS A 54 14.21 -20.61 -2.25
C HIS A 54 15.46 -20.34 -1.40
N PRO A 55 16.65 -20.21 -2.00
CA PRO A 55 17.89 -20.06 -1.24
C PRO A 55 18.13 -18.62 -0.78
N TYR A 56 19.01 -18.48 0.22
CA TYR A 56 19.66 -17.19 0.48
C TYR A 56 20.60 -16.81 -0.68
N LYS A 57 20.56 -15.55 -1.11
CA LYS A 57 21.37 -15.04 -2.22
C LYS A 57 22.59 -14.30 -1.66
N ALA A 58 23.72 -15.01 -1.53
CA ALA A 58 24.94 -14.47 -0.93
C ALA A 58 25.48 -13.21 -1.64
N ALA A 59 25.30 -13.12 -2.97
CA ALA A 59 25.70 -11.94 -3.74
C ALA A 59 24.83 -10.71 -3.46
N GLU A 60 23.57 -10.90 -3.07
CA GLU A 60 22.62 -9.81 -2.78
C GLU A 60 22.56 -9.48 -1.28
N GLY A 61 22.99 -10.39 -0.40
CA GLY A 61 23.00 -10.18 1.05
C GLY A 61 21.64 -10.41 1.72
N HIS A 62 20.70 -11.09 1.05
CA HIS A 62 19.38 -11.41 1.59
C HIS A 62 18.80 -12.67 0.94
N GLY A 63 17.73 -13.22 1.52
CA GLY A 63 16.98 -14.35 0.98
C GLY A 63 15.63 -14.00 0.36
N PHE A 64 15.19 -12.75 0.33
CA PHE A 64 13.88 -12.40 -0.24
C PHE A 64 13.74 -12.65 -1.74
N ILE A 65 12.52 -13.00 -2.18
CA ILE A 65 12.10 -12.97 -3.58
C ILE A 65 11.92 -11.50 -3.99
N SER A 66 12.65 -11.05 -5.01
CA SER A 66 12.71 -9.63 -5.40
C SER A 66 12.14 -9.34 -6.79
N SER A 67 11.51 -10.34 -7.44
CA SER A 67 10.79 -10.13 -8.70
C SER A 67 9.67 -11.15 -8.92
N GLN A 68 8.69 -10.79 -9.76
CA GLN A 68 7.66 -11.72 -10.22
C GLN A 68 8.23 -12.93 -10.98
N ARG A 69 9.31 -12.72 -11.76
CA ARG A 69 9.98 -13.81 -12.47
C ARG A 69 10.52 -14.83 -11.48
N GLU A 70 11.30 -14.37 -10.50
CA GLU A 70 11.88 -15.23 -9.47
C GLU A 70 10.79 -15.99 -8.70
N GLY A 71 9.73 -15.31 -8.29
CA GLY A 71 8.60 -15.96 -7.64
C GLY A 71 7.96 -17.05 -8.50
N LEU A 72 7.67 -16.77 -9.77
CA LEU A 72 7.09 -17.77 -10.68
C LEU A 72 8.01 -18.98 -10.90
N GLU A 73 9.34 -18.81 -10.97
CA GLU A 73 10.25 -19.96 -11.05
C GLU A 73 10.16 -20.85 -9.80
N ILE A 74 10.01 -20.26 -8.61
CA ILE A 74 9.83 -21.00 -7.36
C ILE A 74 8.51 -21.79 -7.43
N PHE A 75 7.40 -21.14 -7.77
CA PHE A 75 6.08 -21.78 -7.82
C PHE A 75 5.95 -22.87 -8.90
N ARG A 76 6.82 -22.88 -9.92
CA ARG A 76 6.90 -23.99 -10.90
C ARG A 76 7.50 -25.28 -10.33
N THR A 77 8.26 -25.19 -9.24
CA THR A 77 9.08 -26.30 -8.74
C THR A 77 8.61 -26.83 -7.39
N ILE A 78 7.97 -26.00 -6.56
CA ILE A 78 7.41 -26.45 -5.29
C ILE A 78 6.19 -27.35 -5.52
N ASP A 79 5.92 -28.22 -4.55
CA ASP A 79 4.70 -29.03 -4.53
C ASP A 79 3.47 -28.10 -4.37
N PRO A 80 2.56 -28.04 -5.36
CA PRO A 80 1.39 -27.17 -5.32
C PRO A 80 0.37 -27.55 -4.25
N ASP A 81 0.44 -28.75 -3.67
CA ASP A 81 -0.49 -29.22 -2.63
C ASP A 81 0.11 -29.09 -1.21
N ALA A 82 1.39 -28.74 -1.08
CA ALA A 82 2.07 -28.65 0.21
C ALA A 82 1.56 -27.46 1.06
N PRO A 83 1.56 -27.60 2.41
CA PRO A 83 1.29 -26.47 3.29
C PRO A 83 2.38 -25.40 3.11
N LEU A 84 1.95 -24.17 2.82
CA LEU A 84 2.82 -23.05 2.48
C LEU A 84 2.61 -21.89 3.45
N ILE A 85 3.70 -21.41 4.05
CA ILE A 85 3.75 -20.18 4.82
C ILE A 85 4.40 -19.10 3.96
N ILE A 86 3.75 -17.94 3.84
CA ILE A 86 4.36 -16.70 3.36
C ILE A 86 4.67 -15.84 4.58
N ALA A 87 5.94 -15.73 4.95
CA ALA A 87 6.35 -15.06 6.18
C ALA A 87 7.11 -13.75 5.88
N GLU A 88 6.65 -12.65 6.46
CA GLU A 88 7.12 -11.30 6.14
C GLU A 88 7.55 -10.54 7.40
N ALA A 89 8.81 -10.10 7.41
CA ALA A 89 9.36 -9.12 8.36
C ALA A 89 9.66 -7.76 7.69
N VAL A 90 9.25 -7.59 6.43
CA VAL A 90 9.57 -6.42 5.59
C VAL A 90 8.36 -5.96 4.81
N TRP A 91 8.42 -4.74 4.27
CA TRP A 91 7.53 -4.31 3.21
C TRP A 91 7.83 -5.13 1.95
N GLN A 92 6.79 -5.68 1.34
CA GLN A 92 6.94 -6.60 0.23
C GLN A 92 5.98 -6.26 -0.90
N TYR A 93 6.38 -6.64 -2.11
CA TYR A 93 5.62 -6.35 -3.31
C TYR A 93 4.82 -7.59 -3.70
N SER A 94 3.52 -7.59 -3.40
CA SER A 94 2.66 -8.80 -3.49
C SER A 94 2.73 -9.51 -4.84
N HIS A 95 2.92 -8.77 -5.94
CA HIS A 95 3.07 -9.35 -7.28
C HIS A 95 4.25 -10.33 -7.45
N HIS A 96 5.23 -10.33 -6.56
CA HIS A 96 6.30 -11.33 -6.56
C HIS A 96 5.76 -12.75 -6.35
N VAL A 97 4.80 -12.90 -5.43
CA VAL A 97 4.29 -14.22 -5.01
C VAL A 97 2.84 -14.46 -5.40
N LEU A 98 2.04 -13.40 -5.57
CA LEU A 98 0.61 -13.50 -5.83
C LEU A 98 0.27 -14.41 -7.02
N PRO A 99 0.89 -14.29 -8.21
CA PRO A 99 0.57 -15.18 -9.33
C PRO A 99 0.77 -16.66 -8.98
N GLY A 100 1.86 -17.00 -8.29
CA GLY A 100 2.12 -18.35 -7.83
C GLY A 100 1.07 -18.85 -6.82
N LEU A 101 0.73 -17.99 -5.86
CA LEU A 101 -0.29 -18.28 -4.84
C LEU A 101 -1.69 -18.51 -5.45
N THR A 102 -2.04 -17.87 -6.57
CA THR A 102 -3.32 -18.13 -7.25
C THR A 102 -3.41 -19.53 -7.86
N THR A 103 -2.28 -20.21 -8.08
CA THR A 103 -2.21 -21.56 -8.64
C THR A 103 -1.89 -22.63 -7.60
N HIS A 104 -1.53 -22.23 -6.38
CA HIS A 104 -1.26 -23.13 -5.27
C HIS A 104 -2.58 -23.71 -4.72
N ARG A 105 -2.61 -25.02 -4.47
CA ARG A 105 -3.80 -25.75 -4.03
C ARG A 105 -3.77 -26.11 -2.54
N GLY A 106 -2.56 -26.24 -1.97
CA GLY A 106 -2.35 -26.49 -0.55
C GLY A 106 -2.81 -25.34 0.34
N PRO A 107 -2.89 -25.56 1.66
CA PRO A 107 -3.26 -24.49 2.58
C PRO A 107 -2.17 -23.41 2.63
N ILE A 108 -2.60 -22.15 2.63
CA ILE A 108 -1.73 -20.97 2.70
C ILE A 108 -1.90 -20.29 4.07
N LEU A 109 -0.79 -19.98 4.72
CA LEU A 109 -0.72 -19.14 5.91
C LEU A 109 0.16 -17.93 5.63
N THR A 110 -0.40 -16.74 5.73
CA THR A 110 0.38 -15.49 5.76
C THR A 110 0.80 -15.23 7.20
N LEU A 111 2.07 -14.88 7.42
CA LEU A 111 2.62 -14.71 8.75
C LEU A 111 3.53 -13.49 8.82
N ALA A 112 3.47 -12.72 9.91
CA ALA A 112 4.36 -11.57 10.11
C ALA A 112 4.88 -11.48 11.55
N ASN A 113 6.01 -10.78 11.73
CA ASN A 113 6.40 -10.28 13.04
C ASN A 113 5.51 -9.10 13.45
N TRP A 114 5.22 -8.98 14.74
CA TRP A 114 4.64 -7.77 15.31
C TRP A 114 5.75 -6.83 15.75
N SER A 115 6.05 -5.82 14.94
CA SER A 115 7.16 -4.89 15.18
C SER A 115 6.78 -3.45 14.83
N GLY A 116 7.12 -2.51 15.70
CA GLY A 116 7.04 -1.07 15.40
C GLY A 116 8.23 -0.55 14.57
N GLN A 117 9.29 -1.35 14.42
CA GLN A 117 10.49 -1.00 13.67
C GLN A 117 10.45 -1.52 12.23
N TRP A 118 9.95 -2.75 12.04
CA TRP A 118 10.01 -3.46 10.78
C TRP A 118 8.61 -3.66 10.17
N PRO A 119 8.38 -3.30 8.90
CA PRO A 119 7.03 -3.24 8.32
C PRO A 119 6.45 -4.59 7.86
N GLY A 120 6.75 -5.69 8.56
CA GLY A 120 6.27 -7.03 8.20
C GLY A 120 4.75 -7.16 8.20
N LEU A 121 4.06 -6.59 9.20
CA LEU A 121 2.59 -6.55 9.23
C LEU A 121 2.01 -5.82 8.03
N VAL A 122 2.61 -4.69 7.64
CA VAL A 122 2.13 -3.88 6.50
C VAL A 122 2.30 -4.68 5.21
N GLY A 123 3.47 -5.30 5.01
CA GLY A 123 3.73 -6.16 3.86
C GLY A 123 2.79 -7.37 3.78
N MET A 124 2.53 -8.02 4.92
CA MET A 124 1.58 -9.13 5.00
C MET A 124 0.13 -8.68 4.72
N LEU A 125 -0.30 -7.51 5.22
CA LEU A 125 -1.65 -7.01 4.98
C LEU A 125 -1.88 -6.62 3.51
N ASN A 126 -0.87 -6.06 2.84
CA ASN A 126 -0.88 -5.87 1.38
C ASN A 126 -1.13 -7.20 0.64
N LEU A 127 -0.41 -8.27 1.02
CA LEU A 127 -0.62 -9.59 0.45
C LEU A 127 -2.03 -10.13 0.76
N ASN A 128 -2.50 -9.99 1.99
CA ASN A 128 -3.83 -10.41 2.41
C ASN A 128 -4.95 -9.75 1.60
N GLY A 129 -4.86 -8.43 1.39
CA GLY A 129 -5.78 -7.70 0.53
C GLY A 129 -5.76 -8.25 -0.89
N SER A 130 -4.57 -8.57 -1.41
CA SER A 130 -4.38 -9.09 -2.75
C SER A 130 -4.94 -10.52 -2.92
N LEU A 131 -4.74 -11.38 -1.92
CA LEU A 131 -5.30 -12.74 -1.89
C LEU A 131 -6.83 -12.71 -1.76
N THR A 132 -7.36 -11.86 -0.87
CA THR A 132 -8.81 -11.66 -0.73
C THR A 132 -9.43 -11.21 -2.04
N LYS A 133 -8.83 -10.20 -2.67
CA LYS A 133 -9.31 -9.66 -3.96
C LYS A 133 -9.31 -10.71 -5.08
N THR A 134 -8.34 -11.61 -5.09
CA THR A 134 -8.25 -12.71 -6.09
C THR A 134 -9.04 -13.96 -5.69
N GLY A 135 -9.69 -13.97 -4.52
CA GLY A 135 -10.47 -15.12 -4.04
C GLY A 135 -9.61 -16.30 -3.56
N VAL A 136 -8.31 -16.10 -3.36
CA VAL A 136 -7.42 -17.13 -2.81
C VAL A 136 -7.71 -17.28 -1.31
N ARG A 137 -7.93 -18.52 -0.86
CA ARG A 137 -8.15 -18.80 0.56
C ARG A 137 -6.81 -18.84 1.30
N TYR A 138 -6.74 -18.12 2.41
CA TYR A 138 -5.58 -18.09 3.29
C TYR A 138 -6.02 -18.02 4.75
N SER A 139 -5.08 -18.28 5.66
CA SER A 139 -5.17 -17.94 7.08
C SER A 139 -4.06 -16.96 7.43
N THR A 140 -4.18 -16.27 8.56
CA THR A 140 -3.21 -15.25 8.96
C THR A 140 -2.79 -15.41 10.41
N LEU A 141 -1.49 -15.25 10.69
CA LEU A 141 -0.97 -15.14 12.04
C LEU A 141 0.07 -14.03 12.16
N TRP A 142 0.24 -13.56 13.36
CA TRP A 142 1.31 -12.64 13.72
C TRP A 142 1.71 -12.93 15.16
N SER A 143 2.94 -12.57 15.51
CA SER A 143 3.43 -12.66 16.88
C SER A 143 4.64 -11.75 17.04
N GLU A 144 4.88 -11.29 18.27
CA GLU A 144 6.10 -10.57 18.63
C GLU A 144 7.31 -11.52 18.70
N ASP A 145 7.14 -12.70 19.29
CA ASP A 145 8.24 -13.65 19.55
C ASP A 145 7.92 -15.13 19.20
N PHE A 146 6.72 -15.41 18.69
CA PHE A 146 6.23 -16.74 18.29
C PHE A 146 6.08 -17.75 19.43
N THR A 147 6.07 -17.30 20.68
CA THR A 147 5.89 -18.14 21.87
C THR A 147 4.53 -17.98 22.54
N ASP A 148 3.75 -16.97 22.15
CA ASP A 148 2.48 -16.68 22.77
C ASP A 148 1.44 -17.79 22.55
N THR A 149 0.56 -17.97 23.54
CA THR A 149 -0.42 -19.07 23.56
C THR A 149 -1.41 -18.97 22.40
N PHE A 150 -1.76 -17.75 21.98
CA PHE A 150 -2.65 -17.53 20.85
C PHE A 150 -2.00 -18.06 19.56
N PHE A 151 -0.77 -17.65 19.28
CA PHE A 151 0.00 -18.05 18.12
C PHE A 151 0.19 -19.57 18.08
N LEU A 152 0.74 -20.17 19.13
CA LEU A 152 1.04 -21.61 19.16
C LEU A 152 -0.22 -22.47 18.97
N ARG A 153 -1.34 -22.07 19.61
CA ARG A 153 -2.61 -22.78 19.45
C ARG A 153 -3.13 -22.67 18.01
N LYS A 154 -3.16 -21.47 17.44
CA LYS A 154 -3.69 -21.25 16.09
C LYS A 154 -2.79 -21.84 15.00
N LEU A 155 -1.47 -21.83 15.18
CA LEU A 155 -0.54 -22.53 14.31
C LEU A 155 -0.81 -24.04 14.36
N GLY A 156 -0.99 -24.60 15.56
CA GLY A 156 -1.38 -26.00 15.74
C GLY A 156 -2.71 -26.37 15.07
N ASP A 157 -3.71 -25.48 15.13
CA ASP A 157 -4.97 -25.65 14.40
C ASP A 157 -4.71 -25.68 12.88
N TRP A 158 -3.99 -24.68 12.35
CA TRP A 158 -3.70 -24.60 10.92
C TRP A 158 -2.92 -25.82 10.39
N LEU A 159 -1.93 -26.32 11.13
CA LEU A 159 -1.16 -27.50 10.74
C LEU A 159 -2.01 -28.78 10.64
N LYS A 160 -3.09 -28.89 11.43
CA LYS A 160 -3.97 -30.07 11.45
C LYS A 160 -5.07 -30.00 10.41
N ILE A 161 -5.66 -28.82 10.19
CA ILE A 161 -6.88 -28.67 9.38
C ILE A 161 -6.73 -27.72 8.19
N GLY A 162 -5.56 -27.11 8.01
CA GLY A 162 -5.25 -26.18 6.90
C GLY A 162 -5.93 -24.81 6.99
N ARG A 163 -6.54 -24.46 8.13
CA ARG A 163 -7.28 -23.19 8.30
C ARG A 163 -7.31 -22.70 9.75
N ILE A 164 -7.42 -21.38 9.91
CA ILE A 164 -7.63 -20.71 11.19
C ILE A 164 -9.01 -20.06 11.20
N ARG A 165 -9.70 -20.17 12.34
CA ARG A 165 -10.91 -19.38 12.62
C ARG A 165 -10.58 -18.30 13.65
N HIS A 166 -10.69 -17.04 13.26
CA HIS A 166 -10.56 -15.89 14.17
C HIS A 166 -11.92 -15.57 14.81
N ASP A 167 -11.87 -14.94 16.00
CA ASP A 167 -13.08 -14.42 16.64
C ASP A 167 -13.44 -13.07 16.00
N THR A 168 -14.58 -13.04 15.33
CA THR A 168 -15.14 -11.84 14.68
C THR A 168 -16.42 -11.35 15.38
N SER A 169 -16.67 -11.79 16.62
CA SER A 169 -17.88 -11.43 17.38
C SER A 169 -18.04 -9.93 17.63
N HIS A 170 -16.95 -9.16 17.57
CA HIS A 170 -16.96 -7.70 17.64
C HIS A 170 -17.59 -7.03 16.42
N ALA A 171 -17.56 -7.67 15.23
CA ALA A 171 -18.18 -7.15 14.02
C ALA A 171 -19.69 -7.47 14.02
N ARG A 172 -20.53 -6.43 13.94
CA ARG A 172 -22.00 -6.56 14.00
C ARG A 172 -22.64 -5.96 12.75
N ALA A 173 -23.69 -6.62 12.24
CA ALA A 173 -24.43 -6.13 11.09
C ALA A 173 -25.10 -4.78 11.39
N LEU A 174 -25.08 -3.86 10.41
CA LEU A 174 -25.66 -2.52 10.52
C LEU A 174 -27.13 -2.56 10.96
N ALA A 175 -27.90 -3.55 10.51
CA ALA A 175 -29.32 -3.74 10.87
C ALA A 175 -29.57 -3.95 12.37
N LYS A 176 -28.52 -4.15 13.18
CA LYS A 176 -28.61 -4.25 14.66
C LYS A 176 -28.53 -2.89 15.37
N PHE A 177 -28.37 -1.80 14.62
CA PHE A 177 -28.24 -0.44 15.16
C PHE A 177 -29.43 0.41 14.71
N GLU A 178 -29.91 1.29 15.59
CA GLU A 178 -30.87 2.33 15.23
C GLU A 178 -30.11 3.53 14.66
N ILE A 179 -30.41 3.89 13.42
CA ILE A 179 -29.81 5.03 12.74
C ILE A 179 -30.84 6.17 12.75
N PRO A 180 -30.47 7.39 13.19
CA PRO A 180 -31.35 8.55 13.10
C PRO A 180 -31.85 8.79 11.67
N ALA A 181 -33.14 9.09 11.52
CA ALA A 181 -33.80 9.15 10.21
C ALA A 181 -33.23 10.24 9.29
N ASP A 182 -32.79 11.36 9.86
CA ASP A 182 -32.11 12.44 9.17
C ASP A 182 -30.73 12.02 8.63
N ILE A 183 -29.97 11.25 9.42
CA ILE A 183 -28.68 10.69 9.01
C ILE A 183 -28.85 9.64 7.92
N GLU A 184 -29.85 8.76 8.04
CA GLU A 184 -30.17 7.78 6.99
C GLU A 184 -30.55 8.47 5.67
N LEU A 185 -31.37 9.53 5.75
CA LEU A 185 -31.75 10.34 4.58
C LEU A 185 -30.54 11.01 3.94
N LEU A 186 -29.65 11.59 4.76
CA LEU A 186 -28.42 12.23 4.30
C LEU A 186 -27.52 11.22 3.57
N GLY A 187 -27.26 10.05 4.18
CA GLY A 187 -26.44 9.00 3.58
C GLY A 187 -27.02 8.51 2.24
N LYS A 188 -28.33 8.29 2.16
CA LYS A 188 -29.01 7.92 0.90
C LYS A 188 -28.90 9.01 -0.17
N LYS A 189 -29.02 10.29 0.22
CA LYS A 189 -28.86 11.42 -0.71
C LYS A 189 -27.44 11.45 -1.27
N MET A 190 -26.43 11.33 -0.41
CA MET A 190 -25.03 11.35 -0.79
C MET A 190 -24.65 10.19 -1.71
N ALA A 191 -25.12 8.97 -1.42
CA ALA A 191 -24.90 7.81 -2.26
C ALA A 191 -25.47 8.01 -3.68
N ARG A 192 -26.69 8.55 -3.80
CA ARG A 192 -27.29 8.88 -5.10
C ARG A 192 -26.50 9.97 -5.83
N GLU A 193 -26.02 10.98 -5.10
CA GLU A 193 -25.22 12.05 -5.69
C GLU A 193 -23.90 11.54 -6.25
N LEU A 194 -23.20 10.66 -5.52
CA LEU A 194 -21.96 10.03 -5.99
C LEU A 194 -22.18 9.30 -7.32
N VAL A 195 -23.23 8.47 -7.39
CA VAL A 195 -23.59 7.73 -8.61
C VAL A 195 -23.93 8.67 -9.77
N ASN A 196 -24.71 9.73 -9.51
CA ASN A 196 -25.22 10.62 -10.55
C ASN A 196 -24.19 11.64 -11.06
N ARG A 197 -23.24 12.07 -10.21
CA ARG A 197 -22.22 13.06 -10.59
C ARG A 197 -21.17 12.53 -11.55
N LYS A 198 -20.94 11.21 -11.56
CA LYS A 198 -19.94 10.56 -12.42
C LYS A 198 -18.54 11.15 -12.20
N THR A 199 -18.05 11.03 -10.98
CA THR A 199 -16.77 11.58 -10.53
C THR A 199 -15.60 10.95 -11.27
N ILE A 200 -14.58 11.74 -11.59
CA ILE A 200 -13.31 11.27 -12.17
C ILE A 200 -12.21 11.32 -11.12
N ILE A 201 -11.42 10.25 -11.02
CA ILE A 201 -10.15 10.22 -10.30
C ILE A 201 -9.00 10.08 -11.30
N GLY A 202 -7.98 10.94 -11.18
CA GLY A 202 -6.77 10.85 -11.99
C GLY A 202 -5.77 9.88 -11.37
N VAL A 203 -5.30 8.91 -12.13
CA VAL A 203 -4.32 7.91 -11.68
C VAL A 203 -3.04 8.08 -12.50
N PHE A 204 -1.98 8.64 -11.91
CA PHE A 204 -0.69 8.80 -12.57
C PHE A 204 0.11 7.49 -12.50
N ASP A 205 0.01 6.69 -13.57
CA ASP A 205 0.46 5.30 -13.70
C ASP A 205 -0.14 4.36 -12.64
N GLU A 206 -0.86 3.31 -13.07
CA GLU A 206 -1.61 2.43 -12.16
C GLU A 206 -0.71 1.34 -11.55
N GLY A 207 -0.85 1.08 -10.25
CA GLY A 207 -0.17 -0.01 -9.54
C GLY A 207 1.20 0.37 -8.96
N CYS A 208 1.22 0.92 -7.75
CA CYS A 208 2.46 1.19 -7.03
C CYS A 208 2.96 -0.05 -6.29
N MET A 209 4.28 -0.28 -6.34
CA MET A 209 4.99 -1.29 -5.54
C MET A 209 4.34 -2.68 -5.47
N GLY A 210 3.70 -3.12 -6.55
CA GLY A 210 3.03 -4.43 -6.59
C GLY A 210 1.82 -4.56 -5.67
N MET A 211 1.23 -3.46 -5.21
CA MET A 211 -0.02 -3.41 -4.44
C MET A 211 -1.23 -3.75 -5.31
N TYR A 212 -1.37 -5.02 -5.65
CA TYR A 212 -2.49 -5.49 -6.47
C TYR A 212 -3.86 -5.21 -5.80
N ASN A 213 -3.92 -5.22 -4.47
CA ASN A 213 -5.11 -4.88 -3.68
C ASN A 213 -5.57 -3.44 -3.90
N ALA A 214 -4.64 -2.52 -4.14
CA ALA A 214 -4.88 -1.09 -4.19
C ALA A 214 -5.54 -0.63 -5.51
N ILE A 215 -5.51 -1.48 -6.54
CA ILE A 215 -6.15 -1.22 -7.84
C ILE A 215 -7.62 -1.68 -7.76
N ILE A 216 -8.59 -0.82 -8.02
CA ILE A 216 -10.00 -1.21 -8.09
C ILE A 216 -10.34 -1.57 -9.55
N PRO A 217 -10.96 -2.73 -9.84
CA PRO A 217 -11.44 -3.02 -11.18
C PRO A 217 -12.45 -1.97 -11.67
N ASP A 218 -12.28 -1.46 -12.90
CA ASP A 218 -13.13 -0.40 -13.47
C ASP A 218 -14.63 -0.71 -13.33
N GLN A 219 -15.04 -1.94 -13.65
CA GLN A 219 -16.44 -2.34 -13.55
C GLN A 219 -16.99 -2.18 -12.12
N ALA A 220 -16.19 -2.49 -11.10
CA ALA A 220 -16.60 -2.30 -9.70
C ALA A 220 -16.68 -0.81 -9.36
N LEU A 221 -15.67 -0.02 -9.74
CA LEU A 221 -15.63 1.42 -9.48
C LEU A 221 -16.77 2.18 -10.18
N HIS A 222 -17.12 1.80 -11.41
CA HIS A 222 -18.21 2.39 -12.18
C HIS A 222 -19.57 2.23 -11.49
N THR A 223 -19.79 1.15 -10.73
CA THR A 223 -21.04 0.97 -9.97
C THR A 223 -21.22 2.00 -8.87
N CYS A 224 -20.11 2.60 -8.39
CA CYS A 224 -20.12 3.71 -7.45
C CYS A 224 -20.30 5.08 -8.15
N GLY A 225 -20.32 5.14 -9.48
CA GLY A 225 -20.29 6.39 -10.25
C GLY A 225 -18.95 7.10 -10.19
N VAL A 226 -17.86 6.37 -9.98
CA VAL A 226 -16.50 6.88 -10.02
C VAL A 226 -15.77 6.24 -11.22
N PHE A 227 -14.99 7.04 -11.93
CA PHE A 227 -14.31 6.67 -13.18
C PHE A 227 -12.85 7.07 -13.11
N LYS A 228 -11.98 6.32 -13.78
CA LYS A 228 -10.54 6.61 -13.80
C LYS A 228 -10.17 7.38 -15.05
N GLU A 229 -9.47 8.49 -14.86
CA GLU A 229 -8.62 9.07 -15.89
C GLU A 229 -7.21 8.51 -15.72
N ARG A 230 -6.71 7.80 -16.73
CA ARG A 230 -5.38 7.15 -16.69
C ARG A 230 -4.33 8.13 -17.18
N LEU A 231 -3.68 8.79 -16.23
CA LEU A 231 -2.64 9.78 -16.48
C LEU A 231 -1.26 9.11 -16.45
N SER A 232 -0.27 9.75 -17.08
CA SER A 232 1.10 9.26 -17.11
C SER A 232 2.00 10.05 -16.16
N GLN A 233 2.85 9.38 -15.38
CA GLN A 233 3.87 10.10 -14.61
C GLN A 233 4.88 10.83 -15.50
N SER A 234 5.09 10.36 -16.74
CA SER A 234 5.95 11.09 -17.69
C SER A 234 5.33 12.43 -18.12
N ALA A 235 3.99 12.50 -18.19
CA ALA A 235 3.29 13.75 -18.43
C ALA A 235 3.41 14.68 -17.21
N LEU A 236 3.23 14.15 -16.00
CA LEU A 236 3.43 14.93 -14.77
C LEU A 236 4.86 15.47 -14.65
N TYR A 237 5.87 14.65 -14.98
CA TYR A 237 7.26 15.07 -15.05
C TYR A 237 7.47 16.20 -16.07
N HIS A 238 6.98 16.01 -17.30
CA HIS A 238 7.10 17.02 -18.35
C HIS A 238 6.48 18.35 -17.92
N GLU A 239 5.24 18.32 -17.42
CA GLU A 239 4.53 19.50 -16.96
C GLU A 239 5.23 20.17 -15.78
N THR A 240 5.77 19.39 -14.84
CA THR A 240 6.60 19.91 -13.72
C THR A 240 7.76 20.74 -14.24
N LEU A 241 8.43 20.30 -15.29
CA LEU A 241 9.53 21.06 -15.91
C LEU A 241 9.05 22.30 -16.68
N GLN A 242 7.80 22.32 -17.16
CA GLN A 242 7.23 23.47 -17.85
C GLN A 242 6.72 24.55 -16.90
N VAL A 243 6.44 24.24 -15.62
CA VAL A 243 6.00 25.25 -14.65
C VAL A 243 7.08 26.30 -14.48
N PRO A 244 6.81 27.60 -14.70
CA PRO A 244 7.79 28.65 -14.54
C PRO A 244 8.34 28.77 -13.11
N GLU A 245 9.55 29.31 -12.98
CA GLU A 245 10.23 29.40 -11.67
C GLU A 245 9.50 30.33 -10.70
N GLU A 246 8.94 31.43 -11.22
CA GLU A 246 8.22 32.42 -10.44
C GLU A 246 6.99 31.82 -9.74
N GLU A 247 6.31 30.86 -10.37
CA GLU A 247 5.16 30.18 -9.76
C GLU A 247 5.63 29.27 -8.62
N ALA A 248 6.75 28.57 -8.80
CA ALA A 248 7.35 27.74 -7.77
C ALA A 248 7.81 28.56 -6.56
N ARG A 249 8.42 29.73 -6.82
CA ARG A 249 8.84 30.67 -5.78
C ARG A 249 7.65 31.24 -5.03
N ALA A 250 6.56 31.60 -5.71
CA ALA A 250 5.34 32.07 -5.05
C ALA A 250 4.74 31.01 -4.10
N VAL A 251 4.77 29.74 -4.50
CA VAL A 251 4.36 28.61 -3.63
C VAL A 251 5.27 28.51 -2.41
N ARG A 252 6.60 28.60 -2.60
CA ARG A 252 7.57 28.57 -1.50
C ARG A 252 7.41 29.74 -0.55
N GLU A 253 7.33 30.97 -1.06
CA GLU A 253 7.13 32.18 -0.25
C GLU A 253 5.82 32.10 0.54
N TRP A 254 4.76 31.51 -0.03
CA TRP A 254 3.53 31.27 0.71
C TRP A 254 3.75 30.32 1.90
N LEU A 255 4.51 29.23 1.71
CA LEU A 255 4.84 28.28 2.78
C LEU A 255 5.67 28.94 3.87
N ASP A 256 6.66 29.75 3.50
CA ASP A 256 7.49 30.52 4.43
C ASP A 256 6.63 31.51 5.24
N HIS A 257 5.72 32.24 4.58
CA HIS A 257 4.79 33.15 5.27
C HIS A 257 3.80 32.44 6.20
N LYS A 258 3.44 31.19 5.90
CA LYS A 258 2.63 30.34 6.76
C LYS A 258 3.42 29.71 7.91
N GLY A 259 4.73 29.91 7.96
CA GLY A 259 5.60 29.45 9.04
C GLY A 259 6.17 28.04 8.84
N MET A 260 6.12 27.47 7.64
CA MET A 260 6.80 26.22 7.34
C MET A 260 8.32 26.40 7.50
N THR A 261 8.97 25.47 8.21
CA THR A 261 10.43 25.49 8.41
C THR A 261 11.07 24.36 7.63
N PHE A 262 11.99 24.69 6.72
CA PHE A 262 12.75 23.72 5.94
C PHE A 262 14.17 23.57 6.49
N HIS A 263 14.55 22.34 6.84
CA HIS A 263 15.93 22.00 7.23
C HIS A 263 16.73 21.63 5.98
N THR A 264 17.36 22.62 5.36
CA THR A 264 18.08 22.44 4.09
C THR A 264 19.57 22.24 4.26
N GLY A 265 20.18 21.42 3.39
CA GLY A 265 21.62 21.26 3.26
C GLY A 265 22.13 21.55 1.83
N LYS A 266 23.32 21.03 1.51
CA LYS A 266 24.00 21.30 0.22
C LYS A 266 24.11 20.06 -0.67
N ASN A 267 23.96 18.87 -0.10
CA ASN A 267 24.15 17.62 -0.81
C ASN A 267 22.81 16.98 -1.14
N ASP A 268 22.39 17.03 -2.40
CA ASP A 268 21.13 16.44 -2.88
C ASP A 268 20.97 14.94 -2.50
N ALA A 269 22.07 14.21 -2.28
CA ALA A 269 22.05 12.79 -1.93
C ALA A 269 21.75 12.50 -0.45
N THR A 270 22.00 13.46 0.45
CA THR A 270 21.85 13.26 1.91
C THR A 270 20.96 14.28 2.59
N ASP A 271 20.74 15.42 1.93
CA ASP A 271 20.06 16.58 2.48
C ASP A 271 18.87 16.93 1.60
N LEU A 272 17.82 17.50 2.20
CA LEU A 272 16.83 18.27 1.46
C LEU A 272 17.49 19.56 0.96
N THR A 273 17.35 19.90 -0.32
CA THR A 273 17.93 21.14 -0.87
C THR A 273 16.86 22.09 -1.41
N GLU A 274 17.22 23.38 -1.49
CA GLU A 274 16.35 24.42 -2.05
C GLU A 274 15.86 24.07 -3.46
N LYS A 275 16.75 23.49 -4.27
CA LYS A 275 16.42 23.02 -5.62
C LYS A 275 15.34 21.93 -5.60
N GLN A 276 15.45 20.97 -4.69
CA GLN A 276 14.44 19.91 -4.53
C GLN A 276 13.11 20.46 -4.04
N ILE A 277 13.11 21.45 -3.13
CA ILE A 277 11.87 22.09 -2.67
C ILE A 277 11.18 22.84 -3.82
N LEU A 278 11.94 23.62 -4.61
CA LEU A 278 11.36 24.33 -5.75
C LEU A 278 10.82 23.37 -6.83
N LEU A 279 11.45 22.21 -7.05
CA LEU A 279 10.91 21.18 -7.94
C LEU A 279 9.60 20.58 -7.41
N GLN A 280 9.48 20.33 -6.10
CA GLN A 280 8.21 19.92 -5.49
C GLN A 280 7.14 21.01 -5.65
N CYS A 281 7.49 22.28 -5.47
CA CYS A 281 6.56 23.40 -5.69
C CYS A 281 6.06 23.45 -7.15
N ARG A 282 6.94 23.18 -8.13
CA ARG A 282 6.53 23.03 -9.54
C ARG A 282 5.59 21.84 -9.75
N MET A 283 5.91 20.70 -9.15
CA MET A 283 5.10 19.49 -9.27
C MET A 283 3.70 19.69 -8.69
N TYR A 284 3.57 20.42 -7.58
CA TYR A 284 2.27 20.83 -7.01
C TYR A 284 1.43 21.65 -7.98
N VAL A 285 2.03 22.66 -8.63
CA VAL A 285 1.34 23.47 -9.65
C VAL A 285 0.92 22.61 -10.85
N ALA A 286 1.82 21.74 -11.33
CA ALA A 286 1.57 20.84 -12.45
C ALA A 286 0.42 19.86 -12.15
N ALA A 287 0.43 19.23 -10.97
CA ALA A 287 -0.58 18.28 -10.54
C ALA A 287 -1.99 18.91 -10.50
N LEU A 288 -2.10 20.15 -10.01
CA LEU A 288 -3.37 20.87 -9.98
C LEU A 288 -3.90 21.24 -11.35
N ARG A 289 -3.02 21.68 -12.25
CA ARG A 289 -3.41 22.02 -13.61
C ARG A 289 -3.88 20.80 -14.37
N LEU A 290 -3.14 19.69 -14.26
CA LEU A 290 -3.54 18.42 -14.85
C LEU A 290 -4.88 17.93 -14.25
N ALA A 291 -5.09 18.03 -12.94
CA ALA A 291 -6.38 17.68 -12.35
C ALA A 291 -7.53 18.55 -12.90
N ASP A 292 -7.33 19.86 -13.06
CA ASP A 292 -8.33 20.77 -13.64
C ASP A 292 -8.59 20.49 -15.13
N ASP A 293 -7.54 20.21 -15.92
CA ASP A 293 -7.63 19.93 -17.36
C ASP A 293 -8.53 18.71 -17.64
N PHE A 294 -8.44 17.68 -16.79
CA PHE A 294 -9.20 16.44 -16.93
C PHE A 294 -10.45 16.38 -16.03
N GLY A 295 -10.73 17.43 -15.26
CA GLY A 295 -11.88 17.47 -14.36
C GLY A 295 -11.81 16.45 -13.21
N CYS A 296 -10.60 16.09 -12.77
CA CYS A 296 -10.36 15.15 -11.70
C CYS A 296 -10.77 15.75 -10.34
N GLU A 297 -11.57 15.01 -9.57
CA GLU A 297 -11.96 15.37 -8.20
C GLU A 297 -10.93 14.93 -7.16
N ALA A 298 -10.17 13.89 -7.51
CA ALA A 298 -9.03 13.38 -6.76
C ALA A 298 -7.93 12.95 -7.74
N ILE A 299 -6.68 12.96 -7.31
CA ILE A 299 -5.56 12.43 -8.08
C ILE A 299 -4.65 11.56 -7.21
N GLY A 300 -4.03 10.54 -7.78
CA GLY A 300 -3.02 9.74 -7.09
C GLY A 300 -1.75 9.70 -7.91
N ILE A 301 -0.63 9.91 -7.24
CA ILE A 301 0.70 9.85 -7.82
C ILE A 301 1.35 8.54 -7.39
N GLN A 302 1.73 7.69 -8.36
CA GLN A 302 2.36 6.41 -8.05
C GLN A 302 3.70 6.63 -7.36
N TYR A 303 4.48 7.57 -7.89
CA TYR A 303 5.83 7.98 -7.52
C TYR A 303 6.87 6.85 -7.57
N GLN A 304 6.65 5.77 -6.83
CA GLN A 304 7.50 4.59 -6.76
C GLN A 304 6.98 3.45 -7.67
N GLN A 305 7.76 2.91 -8.60
CA GLN A 305 9.09 3.28 -9.05
C GLN A 305 9.00 4.13 -10.33
N GLY A 306 10.12 4.67 -10.80
CA GLY A 306 10.17 5.46 -12.03
C GLY A 306 10.26 6.95 -11.78
N LEU A 307 9.20 7.60 -11.27
CA LEU A 307 9.21 9.05 -11.07
C LEU A 307 10.20 9.48 -9.97
N LYS A 308 10.37 8.66 -8.94
CA LYS A 308 11.38 8.85 -7.88
C LYS A 308 12.83 8.94 -8.38
N ASP A 309 13.13 8.49 -9.59
CA ASP A 309 14.46 8.58 -10.20
C ASP A 309 14.64 9.89 -11.00
N LEU A 310 13.57 10.68 -11.15
CA LEU A 310 13.51 11.90 -11.98
C LEU A 310 13.19 13.16 -11.16
N LEU A 311 12.36 13.03 -10.12
CA LEU A 311 11.93 14.12 -9.25
C LEU A 311 12.24 13.79 -7.78
N PRO A 312 12.38 14.83 -6.92
CA PRO A 312 12.39 14.62 -5.48
C PRO A 312 11.09 13.97 -4.99
N ALA A 313 11.13 13.53 -3.73
CA ALA A 313 9.97 12.99 -3.03
C ALA A 313 8.76 13.90 -3.16
N SER A 314 7.56 13.32 -3.31
CA SER A 314 6.33 14.08 -3.53
C SER A 314 5.58 14.42 -2.25
N ASP A 315 6.10 14.04 -1.08
CA ASP A 315 5.48 14.21 0.23
C ASP A 315 4.95 15.63 0.48
N LEU A 316 5.72 16.68 0.15
CA LEU A 316 5.27 18.07 0.29
C LEU A 316 4.08 18.37 -0.64
N VAL A 317 4.13 17.86 -1.87
CA VAL A 317 3.07 18.02 -2.88
C VAL A 317 1.78 17.39 -2.38
N GLU A 318 1.85 16.12 -2.01
CA GLU A 318 0.71 15.32 -1.57
C GLU A 318 0.07 15.90 -0.31
N GLY A 319 0.89 16.33 0.66
CA GLY A 319 0.44 17.03 1.86
C GLY A 319 -0.27 18.36 1.54
N MET A 320 0.28 19.18 0.63
CA MET A 320 -0.38 20.43 0.23
C MET A 320 -1.69 20.20 -0.53
N LEU A 321 -1.79 19.15 -1.35
CA LEU A 321 -3.01 18.85 -2.10
C LEU A 321 -4.18 18.49 -1.18
N ASN A 322 -3.90 17.70 -0.14
CA ASN A 322 -4.89 17.25 0.84
C ASN A 322 -5.31 18.29 1.90
N ASN A 323 -4.79 19.53 1.82
CA ASN A 323 -5.14 20.60 2.74
C ASN A 323 -6.09 21.64 2.09
N SER A 324 -7.05 22.19 2.84
CA SER A 324 -7.91 23.27 2.31
C SER A 324 -7.22 24.64 2.33
N ASP A 325 -6.29 24.85 3.28
CA ASP A 325 -5.44 26.03 3.40
C ASP A 325 -4.08 25.71 2.76
N ARG A 326 -3.95 26.06 1.48
CA ARG A 326 -2.82 25.70 0.64
C ARG A 326 -2.43 26.83 -0.32
N PRO A 327 -1.19 26.83 -0.87
CA PRO A 327 -0.75 27.86 -1.81
C PRO A 327 -1.69 27.98 -3.02
N PRO A 328 -2.13 29.20 -3.39
CA PRO A 328 -3.07 29.37 -4.48
C PRO A 328 -2.41 29.09 -5.84
N VAL A 329 -3.09 28.32 -6.69
CA VAL A 329 -2.63 28.04 -8.06
C VAL A 329 -3.72 28.44 -9.06
N ARG A 330 -3.32 29.08 -10.16
CA ARG A 330 -4.24 29.50 -11.22
C ARG A 330 -4.42 28.43 -12.29
N SER A 331 -5.63 28.38 -12.86
CA SER A 331 -5.92 27.64 -14.10
C SER A 331 -4.99 28.09 -15.23
N ARG A 332 -4.83 27.26 -16.26
CA ARG A 332 -3.95 27.57 -17.41
C ARG A 332 -4.30 28.89 -18.10
N ASP A 333 -5.59 29.21 -18.17
CA ASP A 333 -6.08 30.48 -18.74
C ASP A 333 -5.97 31.68 -17.78
N GLY A 334 -5.47 31.47 -16.56
CA GLY A 334 -5.28 32.48 -15.52
C GLY A 334 -6.56 32.94 -14.81
N LYS A 335 -7.75 32.47 -15.23
CA LYS A 335 -9.05 33.05 -14.79
C LYS A 335 -9.52 32.55 -13.44
N ARG A 336 -9.18 31.32 -13.04
CA ARG A 336 -9.68 30.68 -11.82
C ARG A 336 -8.53 30.37 -10.87
N ILE A 337 -8.80 30.44 -9.58
CA ILE A 337 -7.95 29.81 -8.56
C ILE A 337 -8.48 28.40 -8.36
N LEU A 338 -7.63 27.41 -8.59
CA LEU A 338 -7.99 25.99 -8.56
C LEU A 338 -8.27 25.55 -7.11
N HIS A 339 -9.41 24.87 -6.89
CA HIS A 339 -9.90 24.41 -5.58
C HIS A 339 -9.70 25.43 -4.45
N LYS A 340 -10.13 26.69 -4.65
CA LYS A 340 -10.01 27.73 -3.62
C LYS A 340 -10.73 27.31 -2.33
N GLY A 341 -9.99 27.24 -1.22
CA GLY A 341 -10.51 26.86 0.10
C GLY A 341 -10.98 25.42 0.19
N LYS A 342 -10.50 24.55 -0.70
CA LYS A 342 -10.82 23.12 -0.71
C LYS A 342 -9.56 22.30 -1.02
N PRO A 343 -9.44 21.10 -0.45
CA PRO A 343 -8.41 20.18 -0.88
C PRO A 343 -8.70 19.67 -2.30
N LEU A 344 -7.64 19.28 -3.01
CA LEU A 344 -7.72 18.31 -4.09
C LEU A 344 -7.32 16.98 -3.45
N VAL A 345 -8.27 16.06 -3.29
CA VAL A 345 -8.01 14.78 -2.62
C VAL A 345 -6.85 14.09 -3.35
N HIS A 346 -5.78 13.84 -2.62
CA HIS A 346 -4.64 13.09 -3.09
C HIS A 346 -4.59 11.73 -2.42
N PHE A 347 -4.38 10.68 -3.20
CA PHE A 347 -4.16 9.33 -2.68
C PHE A 347 -2.76 8.83 -3.03
N ASN A 348 -1.98 8.63 -1.97
CA ASN A 348 -0.58 8.24 -2.05
C ASN A 348 -0.41 6.92 -2.77
N GLU A 349 0.67 6.80 -3.54
CA GLU A 349 1.08 5.55 -4.17
C GLU A 349 -0.03 4.93 -5.04
N VAL A 350 -0.87 5.79 -5.63
CA VAL A 350 -2.07 5.39 -6.39
C VAL A 350 -2.92 4.32 -5.70
N ASP A 351 -3.03 4.38 -4.37
CA ASP A 351 -4.00 3.55 -3.66
C ASP A 351 -5.42 4.04 -3.95
N GLU A 352 -6.05 3.44 -4.95
CA GLU A 352 -7.39 3.82 -5.39
C GLU A 352 -8.47 3.50 -4.35
N CYS A 353 -8.22 2.54 -3.45
CA CYS A 353 -9.11 2.29 -2.33
C CYS A 353 -9.09 3.49 -1.37
N ALA A 354 -7.90 4.00 -1.06
CA ALA A 354 -7.75 5.23 -0.29
C ALA A 354 -8.29 6.45 -1.04
N GLY A 355 -8.15 6.51 -2.37
CA GLY A 355 -8.71 7.59 -3.20
C GLY A 355 -10.24 7.63 -3.18
N LEU A 356 -10.89 6.47 -3.35
CA LEU A 356 -12.35 6.36 -3.28
C LEU A 356 -12.85 6.71 -1.87
N ASP A 357 -12.20 6.17 -0.83
CA ASP A 357 -12.54 6.48 0.56
C ASP A 357 -12.35 7.96 0.87
N GLY A 358 -11.25 8.57 0.42
CA GLY A 358 -10.97 10.01 0.59
C GLY A 358 -12.05 10.90 -0.03
N ILE A 359 -12.56 10.56 -1.22
CA ILE A 359 -13.69 11.29 -1.83
C ILE A 359 -14.95 11.18 -0.97
N ILE A 360 -15.27 9.96 -0.53
CA ILE A 360 -16.47 9.70 0.28
C ILE A 360 -16.36 10.45 1.60
N THR A 361 -15.26 10.26 2.32
CA THR A 361 -14.97 10.89 3.62
C THR A 361 -15.01 12.41 3.52
N ARG A 362 -14.33 13.02 2.54
CA ARG A 362 -14.37 14.48 2.33
C ARG A 362 -15.79 14.99 2.11
N ARG A 363 -16.59 14.32 1.28
CA ARG A 363 -17.99 14.71 1.03
C ARG A 363 -18.86 14.56 2.29
N VAL A 364 -18.67 13.48 3.05
CA VAL A 364 -19.41 13.23 4.30
C VAL A 364 -19.08 14.33 5.30
N HIS A 365 -17.79 14.62 5.49
CA HIS A 365 -17.34 15.66 6.39
C HIS A 365 -17.87 17.04 5.98
N GLU A 366 -17.80 17.40 4.70
CA GLU A 366 -18.36 18.65 4.18
C GLU A 366 -19.88 18.75 4.46
N ALA A 367 -20.62 17.66 4.25
CA ALA A 367 -22.06 17.61 4.52
C ALA A 367 -22.41 17.73 6.02
N LEU A 368 -21.51 17.29 6.90
CA LEU A 368 -21.65 17.36 8.35
C LEU A 368 -21.00 18.61 8.96
N GLY A 369 -20.36 19.48 8.17
CA GLY A 369 -19.62 20.64 8.67
C GLY A 369 -18.37 20.27 9.48
N GLN A 370 -17.76 19.12 9.18
CA GLN A 370 -16.53 18.63 9.79
C GLN A 370 -15.30 19.01 8.94
N PRO A 371 -14.07 18.99 9.52
CA PRO A 371 -12.83 19.20 8.76
C PRO A 371 -12.71 18.25 7.56
N VAL A 372 -12.27 18.75 6.42
CA VAL A 372 -12.26 18.03 5.13
C VAL A 372 -10.87 17.56 4.72
N GLU A 373 -9.85 17.99 5.45
CA GLU A 373 -8.45 17.63 5.28
C GLU A 373 -8.21 16.18 5.73
N SER A 374 -7.33 15.49 5.01
CA SER A 374 -6.95 14.10 5.28
C SER A 374 -5.44 13.93 5.51
N THR A 375 -4.76 15.02 5.89
CA THR A 375 -3.31 15.09 6.17
C THR A 375 -2.99 14.79 7.62
#